data_AF-A0A8H2WDI7-F1
#
_entry.id   AF-A0A8H2WDI7-F1
#
_cell.length_a   1.000
_cell.length_b   1.000
_cell.length_c   1.000
_cell.angle_alpha   90.00
_cell.angle_beta   90.00
_cell.angle_gamma   90.00
#
_symmetry.space_group_name_H-M   'P 1'
#
loop_
_entity.id
_entity.type
_entity.pdbx_description
1 polymer ?
#
loop_
_entity_poly.entity_id
_entity_poly.type
_entity_poly.pdbx_seq_one_letter_code
_entity_poly.pdbx_strand_id
1 'polypeptide(L)'
;MTAIAYQLAQYSVPFEHELYESTSTNPDILSQDALGRYKHMIQGPLSKTKDGIPESALIVIDGLDECEQGAGRTVLDILVQRSKELPLKIMITSRKKPESYDWNIVGIY
;
A
#
# COMPACT_ATOMS: atom_id res chain seq x y z
N MET A 1 0.34 -0.75 -5.80
CA MET A 1 1.62 -0.23 -5.27
C MET A 1 1.80 1.26 -5.50
N THR A 2 1.94 1.73 -6.74
CA THR A 2 2.39 3.12 -7.03
C THR A 2 1.52 4.19 -6.36
N ALA A 3 0.20 4.06 -6.45
CA ALA A 3 -0.72 5.01 -5.81
C ALA A 3 -0.60 5.02 -4.27
N ILE A 4 -0.30 3.89 -3.64
CA ILE A 4 -0.11 3.79 -2.19
C ILE A 4 1.21 4.45 -1.79
N ALA A 5 2.30 4.12 -2.49
CA ALA A 5 3.62 4.72 -2.25
C ALA A 5 3.58 6.24 -2.43
N TYR A 6 2.90 6.72 -3.48
CA TYR A 6 2.73 8.15 -3.73
C TYR A 6 1.95 8.85 -2.61
N GLN A 7 0.88 8.25 -2.11
CA GLN A 7 0.11 8.82 -1.00
C GLN A 7 0.89 8.81 0.31
N LEU A 8 1.66 7.74 0.59
CA LEU A 8 2.54 7.70 1.75
C LEU A 8 3.65 8.77 1.69
N ALA A 9 4.21 9.00 0.50
CA ALA A 9 5.21 10.05 0.27
C ALA A 9 4.63 11.46 0.49
N GLN A 10 3.39 11.70 0.07
CA GLN A 10 2.71 12.97 0.37
C GLN A 10 2.39 13.12 1.86
N TYR A 11 2.10 12.02 2.55
CA TYR A 11 1.77 12.04 3.97
C TYR A 11 3.00 12.22 4.87
N SER A 12 4.15 11.64 4.50
CA SER A 12 5.36 11.60 5.33
C SER A 12 6.61 11.90 4.50
N VAL A 13 7.21 13.07 4.78
CA VAL A 13 8.49 13.48 4.16
C VAL A 13 9.62 12.48 4.43
N PRO A 14 9.78 11.92 5.65
CA PRO A 14 10.76 10.84 5.87
C PRO A 14 10.54 9.62 4.97
N PHE A 15 9.28 9.20 4.77
CA PHE A 15 8.98 8.10 3.85
C PHE A 15 9.27 8.46 2.39
N GLU A 16 8.96 9.70 1.98
CA GLU A 16 9.25 10.20 0.63
C GLU A 16 10.75 10.13 0.31
N HIS A 17 11.59 10.56 1.25
CA HIS A 17 13.04 10.45 1.12
C HIS A 17 13.50 8.99 0.95
N GLU A 18 13.01 8.08 1.80
CA GLU A 18 13.37 6.65 1.70
C GLU A 18 12.84 5.98 0.42
N LEU A 19 11.66 6.40 -0.05
CA LEU A 19 11.12 5.95 -1.33
C LEU A 19 11.99 6.44 -2.49
N TYR A 20 12.42 7.70 -2.47
CA TYR A 20 13.33 8.26 -3.46
C TYR A 20 14.64 7.47 -3.50
N GLU A 21 15.30 7.25 -2.36
CA GLU A 21 16.54 6.46 -2.28
C GLU A 21 16.37 5.01 -2.76
N SER A 22 15.24 4.37 -2.43
CA SER A 22 14.97 3.00 -2.89
C SER A 22 14.67 2.90 -4.39
N THR A 23 14.15 3.96 -5.01
CA THR A 23 13.78 3.97 -6.43
C THR A 23 14.90 4.49 -7.33
N SER A 24 15.71 5.43 -6.84
CA SER A 24 16.86 5.98 -7.57
C SER A 24 17.95 4.94 -7.80
N THR A 25 18.09 3.99 -6.88
CA THR A 25 19.06 2.89 -6.94
C THR A 25 18.56 1.67 -7.73
N ASN A 26 17.30 1.67 -8.18
CA ASN A 26 16.67 0.55 -8.88
C ASN A 26 15.80 1.02 -10.06
N PRO A 27 16.41 1.29 -11.24
CA PRO A 27 15.69 1.81 -12.40
C PRO A 27 14.65 0.83 -12.97
N ASP A 28 14.79 -0.47 -12.70
CA ASP A 28 13.89 -1.53 -13.18
C ASP A 28 12.76 -1.86 -12.20
N ILE A 29 12.52 -1.05 -11.17
CA ILE A 29 11.52 -1.33 -10.14
C ILE A 29 10.10 -1.56 -10.69
N LEU A 30 9.76 -0.89 -11.80
CA LEU A 30 8.45 -1.05 -12.45
C LEU A 30 8.33 -2.34 -13.26
N SER A 31 9.44 -2.95 -13.68
CA SER A 31 9.46 -4.23 -14.40
C SER A 31 9.56 -5.44 -13.47
N GLN A 32 9.91 -5.23 -12.19
CA GLN A 32 9.89 -6.29 -11.17
C GLN A 32 8.50 -6.88 -10.96
N ASP A 33 8.46 -8.10 -10.42
CA ASP A 33 7.21 -8.70 -9.96
C ASP A 33 6.56 -7.90 -8.82
N ALA A 34 5.30 -8.22 -8.50
CA ALA A 34 4.52 -7.46 -7.53
C ALA A 34 5.15 -7.47 -6.12
N LEU A 35 5.80 -8.56 -5.73
CA LEU A 35 6.42 -8.71 -4.40
C LEU A 35 7.73 -7.91 -4.31
N GLY A 36 8.58 -7.98 -5.33
CA GLY A 36 9.80 -7.18 -5.44
C GLY A 36 9.48 -5.69 -5.42
N ARG A 37 8.46 -5.28 -6.17
CA ARG A 37 7.98 -3.90 -6.18
C ARG A 37 7.39 -3.48 -4.84
N TYR A 38 6.62 -4.33 -4.16
CA TYR A 38 6.15 -4.07 -2.78
C TYR A 38 7.31 -3.84 -1.80
N LYS A 39 8.33 -4.69 -1.86
CA LYS A 39 9.50 -4.60 -0.97
C LYS A 39 10.22 -3.26 -1.13
N HIS A 40 10.45 -2.82 -2.36
CA HIS A 40 11.18 -1.59 -2.63
C HIS A 40 10.32 -0.32 -2.48
N MET A 41 9.03 -0.35 -2.86
CA MET A 41 8.20 0.86 -2.83
C MET A 41 7.45 1.08 -1.52
N ILE A 42 7.27 0.04 -0.69
CA ILE A 42 6.42 0.12 0.50
C ILE A 42 7.17 -0.37 1.73
N GLN A 43 7.50 -1.67 1.81
CA GLN A 43 8.05 -2.27 3.03
C GLN A 43 9.40 -1.67 3.42
N GLY A 44 10.34 -1.58 2.47
CA GLY A 44 11.68 -1.06 2.71
C GLY A 44 11.65 0.38 3.23
N PRO A 45 11.01 1.32 2.50
CA PRO A 45 10.89 2.70 2.96
C PRO A 45 10.16 2.83 4.31
N LEU A 46 9.05 2.11 4.53
CA LEU A 46 8.35 2.11 5.84
C LEU A 46 9.24 1.59 6.98
N SER A 47 10.01 0.53 6.74
CA SER A 47 10.88 -0.08 7.76
C SER A 47 12.02 0.84 8.20
N LYS A 48 12.47 1.73 7.31
CA LYS A 48 13.50 2.73 7.59
C LYS A 48 12.92 4.03 8.19
N THR A 49 11.61 4.23 8.05
CA THR A 49 10.87 5.39 8.54
C THR A 49 10.32 5.14 9.95
N LYS A 50 11.18 4.79 10.92
CA LYS A 50 10.74 4.36 12.26
C LYS A 50 9.92 5.40 13.02
N ASP A 51 10.20 6.69 12.83
CA ASP A 51 9.54 7.78 13.56
C ASP A 51 8.78 8.76 12.63
N GLY A 52 8.75 8.48 11.32
CA GLY A 52 8.13 9.39 10.35
C GLY A 52 6.64 9.14 10.11
N ILE A 53 6.10 8.03 10.61
CA ILE A 53 4.68 7.65 10.50
C ILE A 53 4.21 7.10 11.85
N PRO A 54 3.10 7.60 12.42
CA PRO A 54 2.54 7.05 13.64
C PRO A 54 2.10 5.58 13.46
N GLU A 55 2.29 4.73 14.48
CA GLU A 55 1.79 3.34 14.46
C GLU A 55 0.25 3.25 14.31
N SER A 56 -0.45 4.33 14.67
CA SER A 56 -1.91 4.47 14.49
C SER A 56 -2.32 4.88 13.08
N ALA A 57 -1.38 5.14 12.17
CA ALA A 57 -1.67 5.49 10.79
C ALA A 57 -2.47 4.38 10.11
N LEU A 58 -3.43 4.79 9.29
CA LEU A 58 -4.36 3.91 8.59
C LEU A 58 -4.36 4.24 7.10
N ILE A 59 -4.05 3.25 6.28
CA ILE A 59 -4.27 3.33 4.83
C ILE A 59 -5.68 2.80 4.56
N VAL A 60 -6.51 3.61 3.91
CA VAL A 60 -7.83 3.17 3.43
C VAL A 60 -7.74 2.86 1.95
N ILE A 61 -8.02 1.60 1.59
CA ILE A 61 -8.09 1.15 0.20
C ILE A 61 -9.57 0.99 -0.14
N ASP A 62 -10.06 1.93 -0.94
CA ASP A 62 -11.45 1.96 -1.38
C ASP A 62 -11.66 1.23 -2.70
N GLY A 63 -12.85 0.67 -2.89
CA GLY A 63 -13.24 0.00 -4.14
C GLY A 63 -12.67 -1.40 -4.34
N LEU A 64 -12.68 -2.26 -3.30
CA LEU A 64 -12.21 -3.66 -3.43
C LEU A 64 -12.88 -4.41 -4.60
N ASP A 65 -14.17 -4.16 -4.85
CA ASP A 65 -14.93 -4.77 -5.94
C ASP A 65 -14.35 -4.47 -7.33
N GLU A 66 -13.58 -3.39 -7.47
CA GLU A 66 -12.88 -3.02 -8.71
C GLU A 66 -11.51 -3.71 -8.84
N CYS A 67 -11.02 -4.32 -7.75
CA CYS A 67 -9.69 -4.92 -7.65
C CYS A 67 -9.72 -6.45 -7.50
N GLU A 68 -10.84 -7.11 -7.78
CA GLU A 68 -10.99 -8.56 -7.59
C GLU A 68 -10.19 -9.42 -8.57
N GLN A 69 -9.64 -8.83 -9.64
CA GLN A 69 -8.97 -9.56 -10.72
C GLN A 69 -7.59 -8.98 -11.08
N GLY A 70 -6.77 -9.82 -11.72
CA GLY A 70 -5.48 -9.44 -12.30
C GLY A 70 -4.51 -8.82 -11.28
N ALA A 71 -3.85 -7.74 -11.68
CA ALA A 71 -2.84 -7.08 -10.87
C ALA A 71 -3.40 -6.46 -9.58
N GLY A 72 -4.66 -5.99 -9.60
CA GLY A 72 -5.32 -5.43 -8.41
C GLY A 72 -5.42 -6.46 -7.29
N ARG A 73 -5.85 -7.67 -7.63
CA ARG A 73 -5.97 -8.79 -6.68
C ARG A 73 -4.63 -9.15 -6.06
N THR A 74 -3.59 -9.27 -6.88
CA THR A 74 -2.23 -9.58 -6.41
C THR A 74 -1.70 -8.54 -5.43
N VAL A 75 -1.94 -7.25 -5.71
CA VAL A 75 -1.52 -6.16 -4.81
C VAL A 75 -2.22 -6.26 -3.47
N LEU A 76 -3.54 -6.50 -3.46
CA LEU A 76 -4.32 -6.64 -2.25
C LEU A 76 -3.89 -7.86 -1.42
N ASP A 77 -3.69 -9.01 -2.07
CA ASP A 77 -3.25 -10.23 -1.40
C ASP A 77 -1.89 -10.02 -0.72
N ILE A 78 -0.94 -9.34 -1.38
CA ILE A 78 0.35 -9.00 -0.78
C ILE A 78 0.18 -8.08 0.43
N LEU A 79 -0.61 -7.00 0.31
CA LEU A 79 -0.83 -6.04 1.39
C LEU A 79 -1.47 -6.70 2.61
N VAL A 80 -2.48 -7.54 2.41
CA VAL A 80 -3.16 -8.27 3.49
C VAL A 80 -2.22 -9.26 4.15
N GLN A 81 -1.50 -10.08 3.36
CA GLN A 81 -0.58 -11.10 3.88
C GLN A 81 0.61 -10.49 4.65
N ARG A 82 1.05 -9.29 4.26
CA ARG A 82 2.24 -8.62 4.81
C ARG A 82 1.90 -7.47 5.77
N SER A 83 0.62 -7.22 6.04
CA SER A 83 0.12 -6.15 6.92
C SER A 83 0.84 -6.09 8.27
N LYS A 84 1.04 -7.24 8.92
CA LYS A 84 1.74 -7.36 10.21
C LYS A 84 3.21 -6.96 10.19
N GLU A 85 3.81 -6.86 9.00
CA GLU A 85 5.20 -6.43 8.82
C GLU A 85 5.31 -4.90 8.69
N LEU A 86 4.18 -4.19 8.59
CA LEU A 86 4.14 -2.74 8.41
C LEU A 86 3.90 -2.01 9.73
N PRO A 87 4.50 -0.82 9.92
CA PRO A 87 4.28 0.03 11.10
C PRO A 87 2.98 0.85 10.98
N LEU A 88 1.94 0.31 10.33
CA LEU A 88 0.65 0.96 10.10
C LEU A 88 -0.43 -0.08 9.83
N LYS A 89 -1.69 0.36 9.89
CA LYS A 89 -2.86 -0.49 9.61
C LYS A 89 -3.38 -0.27 8.20
N ILE A 90 -4.05 -1.29 7.65
CA ILE A 90 -4.71 -1.21 6.34
C ILE A 90 -6.19 -1.54 6.52
N MET A 91 -7.07 -0.61 6.16
CA MET A 91 -8.50 -0.85 6.06
C MET A 91 -8.90 -0.98 4.60
N ILE A 92 -9.70 -2.00 4.29
CA ILE A 92 -10.20 -2.24 2.93
C ILE A 92 -11.71 -2.07 2.94
N THR A 93 -12.22 -1.29 1.99
CA THR A 93 -13.66 -1.05 1.78
C THR A 93 -14.10 -1.52 0.39
N SER A 94 -15.36 -1.93 0.29
CA SER A 94 -15.98 -2.41 -0.95
C SER A 94 -17.39 -1.86 -1.05
N ARG A 95 -17.90 -1.68 -2.28
CA ARG A 95 -19.33 -1.45 -2.47
C ARG A 95 -20.08 -2.73 -2.13
N LYS A 96 -21.25 -2.60 -1.49
CA LYS A 96 -22.15 -3.74 -1.25
C LYS A 96 -22.70 -4.35 -2.55
N LYS A 97 -22.87 -3.51 -3.58
CA LYS A 97 -23.29 -3.86 -4.95
C LYS A 97 -22.64 -2.89 -5.93
N PRO A 98 -22.34 -3.29 -7.18
CA PRO A 98 -21.62 -2.44 -8.14
C PRO A 98 -22.26 -1.06 -8.38
N GLU A 99 -23.58 -0.96 -8.30
CA GLU A 99 -24.35 0.27 -8.56
C GLU A 99 -24.79 1.01 -7.28
N SER A 100 -24.27 0.60 -6.11
CA SER A 100 -24.66 1.15 -4.81
C SER A 100 -23.70 2.23 -4.33
N TYR A 101 -24.23 3.26 -3.67
CA TYR A 101 -23.46 4.23 -2.90
C TYR A 101 -23.18 3.76 -1.45
N ASP A 102 -23.68 2.57 -1.07
CA ASP A 102 -23.38 1.95 0.22
C ASP A 102 -22.04 1.19 0.18
N TRP A 103 -21.14 1.62 1.07
CA TRP A 103 -19.86 0.97 1.34
C TRP A 103 -19.92 0.05 2.56
N ASN A 104 -19.11 -0.99 2.56
CA ASN A 104 -18.84 -1.82 3.73
C ASN A 104 -17.34 -1.96 3.96
N ILE A 105 -16.96 -2.02 5.23
CA ILE A 105 -15.61 -2.42 5.62
C ILE A 105 -15.51 -3.93 5.41
N VAL A 106 -14.50 -4.35 4.66
CA VAL A 106 -14.20 -5.76 4.38
C VAL A 106 -13.28 -6.31 5.46
N GLY A 107 -12.31 -5.51 5.88
CA GLY A 107 -11.37 -5.88 6.93
C GLY A 107 -10.45 -4.74 7.33
N ILE A 108 -9.87 -4.86 8.52
CA ILE A 108 -8.78 -4.02 9.02
C ILE A 108 -7.64 -4.98 9.37
N TYR A 109 -6.48 -4.76 8.77
CA TYR A 109 -5.29 -5.61 8.83
C TYR A 109 -4.12 -4.84 9.43
#